data_AF-A0A849SAW5-F1
#
_entry.id   AF-A0A849SAW5-F1
#
_cell.length_a   1.000
_cell.length_b   1.000
_cell.length_c   1.000
_cell.angle_alpha   90.00
_cell.angle_beta   90.00
_cell.angle_gamma   90.00
#
_symmetry.space_group_name_H-M   'P 1'
#
loop_
_entity.id
_entity.type
_entity.pdbx_description
1 polymer ?
#
loop_
_entity_poly.entity_id
_entity_poly.type
_entity_poly.pdbx_seq_one_letter_code
_entity_poly.pdbx_strand_id
1 'polypeptide(L)'
;GDQIEQIIKASYSSLWDDSRSDNKGPEPESAVVGQFDNKNVLVLGLERSNAIMMWDISNLADIQFIDMLFTAGDIGPEGLNFFSNNTGSYLAVANEVSETTTLYKIQGVPEPSVLWLFGGATLAAAIRRSRRAD
;
A
#
# COMPACT_ATOMS: atom_id res chain seq x y z
N GLY A 1 -14.41 11.53 4.41
CA GLY A 1 -13.59 11.99 5.54
C GLY A 1 -13.20 10.82 6.42
N ASP A 2 -14.19 10.20 7.08
CA ASP A 2 -13.94 9.24 8.17
C ASP A 2 -13.01 8.07 7.83
N GLN A 3 -13.18 7.35 6.72
CA GLN A 3 -12.36 6.16 6.44
C GLN A 3 -10.84 6.43 6.34
N ILE A 4 -10.42 7.52 5.71
CA ILE A 4 -9.00 7.90 5.60
C ILE A 4 -8.43 8.18 7.00
N GLU A 5 -9.18 8.91 7.82
CA GLU A 5 -8.81 9.20 9.22
C GLU A 5 -8.72 7.94 10.06
N GLN A 6 -9.70 7.05 9.96
CA GLN A 6 -9.73 5.79 10.72
C GLN A 6 -8.55 4.89 10.35
N ILE A 7 -8.18 4.81 9.07
CA ILE A 7 -7.02 4.04 8.63
C ILE A 7 -5.73 4.61 9.24
N ILE A 8 -5.53 5.93 9.18
CA ILE A 8 -4.34 6.56 9.75
C ILE A 8 -4.30 6.37 11.26
N LYS A 9 -5.40 6.63 11.97
CA LYS A 9 -5.48 6.47 13.44
C LYS A 9 -5.22 5.04 13.89
N ALA A 10 -5.81 4.06 13.21
CA ALA A 10 -5.75 2.66 13.62
C ALA A 10 -4.44 1.97 13.23
N SER A 11 -3.90 2.26 12.04
CA SER A 11 -2.80 1.48 11.45
C SER A 11 -1.50 2.27 11.30
N TYR A 12 -1.55 3.60 11.24
CA TYR A 12 -0.42 4.49 10.98
C TYR A 12 -0.38 5.67 11.95
N SER A 13 -0.60 5.41 13.24
CA SER A 13 -0.82 6.44 14.25
C SER A 13 0.31 7.45 14.40
N SER A 14 1.54 7.11 14.01
CA SER A 14 2.68 8.05 13.97
C SER A 14 2.55 9.15 12.91
N LEU A 15 1.69 8.95 11.91
CA LEU A 15 1.40 9.93 10.85
C LEU A 15 0.14 10.76 11.18
N TRP A 16 -0.46 10.54 12.35
CA TRP A 16 -1.63 11.27 12.83
C TRP A 16 -1.21 12.51 13.65
N ASP A 17 -1.83 13.65 13.36
CA ASP A 17 -1.76 14.86 14.20
C ASP A 17 -3.15 15.18 14.74
N ASP A 18 -3.34 14.98 16.04
CA ASP A 18 -4.62 15.14 16.74
C ASP A 18 -5.13 16.58 16.76
N SER A 19 -4.22 17.56 16.65
CA SER A 19 -4.57 18.98 16.64
C SER A 19 -5.30 19.43 15.35
N ARG A 20 -5.37 18.56 14.34
CA ARG A 20 -5.86 18.88 13.00
C ARG A 20 -7.23 18.28 12.67
N SER A 21 -7.79 17.45 13.55
CA SER A 21 -9.14 16.89 13.37
C SER A 21 -10.21 17.99 13.26
N ASP A 22 -10.02 19.09 14.00
CA ASP A 22 -10.98 20.20 14.06
C ASP A 22 -10.84 21.19 12.90
N ASN A 23 -9.75 21.12 12.13
CA ASN A 23 -9.30 22.17 11.20
C ASN A 23 -9.07 21.66 9.76
N LYS A 24 -9.96 20.75 9.34
CA LYS A 24 -9.94 19.94 8.11
C LYS A 24 -9.05 18.70 8.21
N GLY A 25 -9.64 17.52 7.94
CA GLY A 25 -9.02 16.20 8.09
C GLY A 25 -7.84 15.93 7.13
N PRO A 26 -7.47 14.66 6.90
CA PRO A 26 -6.45 14.28 5.92
C PRO A 26 -6.97 14.60 4.53
N GLU A 27 -6.61 15.77 4.03
CA GLU A 27 -7.01 16.29 2.72
C GLU A 27 -6.13 15.64 1.65
N PRO A 28 -6.73 14.87 0.71
CA PRO A 28 -6.03 14.45 -0.48
C PRO A 28 -5.89 15.64 -1.42
N GLU A 29 -4.66 16.02 -1.76
CA GLU A 29 -4.37 17.15 -2.66
C GLU A 29 -4.17 16.69 -4.11
N SER A 30 -3.79 15.43 -4.30
CA SER A 30 -3.47 14.87 -5.61
C SER A 30 -3.98 13.45 -5.74
N ALA A 31 -4.38 13.09 -6.96
CA ALA A 31 -4.91 11.77 -7.27
C ALA A 31 -4.48 11.33 -8.67
N VAL A 32 -4.08 10.07 -8.81
CA VAL A 32 -3.85 9.43 -10.11
C VAL A 32 -4.43 8.02 -10.10
N VAL A 33 -4.97 7.59 -11.23
CA VAL A 33 -5.40 6.21 -11.44
C VAL A 33 -4.41 5.52 -12.36
N GLY A 34 -3.88 4.39 -11.91
CA GLY A 34 -3.02 3.50 -12.68
C GLY A 34 -3.65 2.13 -12.86
N GLN A 35 -3.09 1.31 -13.75
CA GLN A 35 -3.39 -0.11 -13.81
C GLN A 35 -2.18 -0.93 -13.37
N PHE A 36 -2.43 -1.92 -12.52
CA PHE A 36 -1.43 -2.89 -12.07
C PHE A 36 -2.09 -4.26 -11.95
N ASP A 37 -1.55 -5.28 -12.65
CA ASP A 37 -2.04 -6.67 -12.60
C ASP A 37 -3.57 -6.80 -12.77
N ASN A 38 -4.12 -6.16 -13.81
CA ASN A 38 -5.56 -6.05 -14.12
C ASN A 38 -6.42 -5.34 -13.06
N LYS A 39 -5.81 -4.69 -12.06
CA LYS A 39 -6.51 -3.85 -11.10
C LYS A 39 -6.43 -2.39 -11.49
N ASN A 40 -7.53 -1.66 -11.33
CA ASN A 40 -7.54 -0.21 -11.34
C ASN A 40 -7.13 0.27 -9.95
N VAL A 41 -5.98 0.95 -9.87
CA VAL A 41 -5.39 1.41 -8.62
C VAL A 41 -5.52 2.92 -8.52
N LEU A 42 -6.23 3.40 -7.52
CA LEU A 42 -6.27 4.81 -7.15
C LEU A 42 -5.13 5.11 -6.19
N VAL A 43 -4.33 6.12 -6.51
CA VAL A 43 -3.26 6.64 -5.67
C VAL A 43 -3.64 8.06 -5.25
N LEU A 44 -3.59 8.33 -3.94
CA LEU A 44 -3.94 9.62 -3.34
C LEU A 44 -2.73 10.17 -2.58
N GLY A 45 -2.33 11.41 -2.87
CA GLY A 45 -1.30 12.13 -2.13
C GLY A 45 -1.91 12.88 -0.95
N LEU A 46 -1.38 12.64 0.25
CA LEU A 46 -1.80 13.27 1.49
C LEU A 46 -0.71 14.22 1.97
N GLU A 47 -0.82 15.49 1.61
CA GLU A 47 0.18 16.51 1.93
C GLU A 47 0.43 16.60 3.43
N ARG A 48 -0.65 16.66 4.21
CA ARG A 48 -0.58 16.88 5.68
C ARG A 48 -0.01 15.68 6.44
N SER A 49 -0.17 14.48 5.90
CA SER A 49 0.36 13.25 6.49
C SER A 49 1.72 12.85 5.89
N ASN A 50 2.23 13.61 4.93
CA ASN A 50 3.46 13.30 4.18
C ASN A 50 3.47 11.86 3.64
N ALA A 51 2.32 11.42 3.14
CA ALA A 51 2.09 10.02 2.79
C ALA A 51 1.21 9.89 1.56
N ILE A 52 1.17 8.68 1.01
CA ILE A 52 0.39 8.32 -0.17
C ILE A 52 -0.49 7.13 0.20
N MET A 53 -1.76 7.15 -0.18
CA MET A 53 -2.64 5.99 -0.06
C MET A 53 -2.88 5.32 -1.40
N MET A 54 -2.92 3.99 -1.39
CA MET A 54 -3.23 3.16 -2.55
C MET A 54 -4.52 2.37 -2.31
N TRP A 55 -5.40 2.35 -3.31
CA TRP A 55 -6.70 1.69 -3.25
C TRP A 55 -6.96 0.89 -4.52
N ASP A 56 -7.55 -0.29 -4.37
CA ASP A 56 -8.13 -1.05 -5.47
C ASP A 56 -9.55 -0.55 -5.71
N ILE A 57 -9.76 0.07 -6.86
CA ILE A 57 -11.07 0.60 -7.30
C ILE A 57 -11.62 -0.22 -8.48
N SER A 58 -11.16 -1.45 -8.67
CA SER A 58 -11.62 -2.32 -9.77
C SER A 58 -13.10 -2.67 -9.65
N ASN A 59 -13.62 -2.73 -8.42
CA ASN A 59 -15.04 -2.84 -8.12
C ASN A 59 -15.51 -1.62 -7.34
N LEU A 60 -16.29 -0.74 -7.96
CA LEU A 60 -16.78 0.48 -7.31
C LEU A 60 -17.79 0.22 -6.17
N ALA A 61 -18.38 -0.98 -6.13
CA ALA A 61 -19.23 -1.40 -5.01
C ALA A 61 -18.41 -1.95 -3.83
N ASP A 62 -17.12 -2.21 -4.03
CA ASP A 62 -16.22 -2.84 -3.06
C ASP A 62 -14.80 -2.30 -3.21
N ILE A 63 -14.60 -1.03 -2.82
CA ILE A 63 -13.30 -0.36 -2.87
C ILE A 63 -12.45 -0.87 -1.70
N GLN A 64 -11.23 -1.32 -2.00
CA GLN A 64 -10.34 -1.94 -1.02
C GLN A 64 -9.09 -1.09 -0.81
N PHE A 65 -8.74 -0.84 0.45
CA PHE A 65 -7.45 -0.24 0.80
C PHE A 65 -6.33 -1.24 0.53
N ILE A 66 -5.27 -0.81 -0.16
CA ILE A 66 -4.11 -1.65 -0.47
C ILE A 66 -3.00 -1.36 0.54
N ASP A 67 -2.50 -0.12 0.53
CA ASP A 67 -1.31 0.24 1.32
C ASP A 67 -1.20 1.76 1.51
N MET A 68 -0.35 2.17 2.46
CA MET A 68 0.09 3.54 2.66
C MET A 68 1.62 3.62 2.52
N LEU A 69 2.07 4.43 1.56
CA LEU A 69 3.49 4.64 1.28
C LEU A 69 3.95 5.96 1.89
N PHE A 70 5.11 5.94 2.53
CA PHE A 70 5.79 7.14 2.99
C PHE A 70 7.30 6.89 3.05
N THR A 71 8.09 7.94 2.83
CA THR A 71 9.55 7.90 2.94
C THR A 71 9.98 8.96 3.92
N ALA A 72 10.82 8.60 4.89
CA ALA A 72 11.28 9.54 5.90
C ALA A 72 12.03 10.71 5.26
N GLY A 73 11.60 11.95 5.56
CA GLY A 73 12.17 13.17 5.01
C GLY A 73 11.46 13.72 3.76
N ASP A 74 10.56 12.95 3.14
CA ASP A 74 9.66 13.47 2.12
C ASP A 74 8.52 14.25 2.77
N ILE A 75 8.24 15.45 2.26
CA ILE A 75 7.25 16.37 2.82
C ILE A 75 6.43 16.99 1.70
N GLY A 76 5.10 16.95 1.85
CA GLY A 76 4.15 17.56 0.91
C GLY A 76 4.08 16.85 -0.45
N PRO A 77 3.64 15.58 -0.53
CA PRO A 77 3.41 14.90 -1.81
C PRO A 77 2.29 15.60 -2.61
N GLU A 78 2.63 16.10 -3.80
CA GLU A 78 1.69 16.76 -4.71
C GLU A 78 1.69 16.14 -6.12
N GLY A 79 2.84 16.13 -6.79
CA GLY A 79 2.90 15.63 -8.16
C GLY A 79 2.91 14.11 -8.19
N LEU A 80 1.85 13.47 -8.68
CA LEU A 80 1.78 12.01 -8.80
C LEU A 80 1.80 11.56 -10.27
N ASN A 81 2.65 10.59 -10.59
CA ASN A 81 2.67 9.95 -11.91
C ASN A 81 2.83 8.43 -11.77
N PHE A 82 1.76 7.71 -12.12
CA PHE A 82 1.79 6.26 -12.23
C PHE A 82 2.06 5.85 -13.67
N PHE A 83 3.11 5.05 -13.89
CA PHE A 83 3.46 4.58 -15.22
C PHE A 83 4.00 3.15 -15.19
N SER A 84 3.95 2.48 -16.33
CA SER A 84 4.49 1.13 -16.52
C SER A 84 5.36 1.06 -17.77
N ASN A 85 6.38 0.21 -17.73
CA ASN A 85 7.25 -0.09 -18.85
C ASN A 85 7.65 -1.58 -18.84
N ASN A 86 8.58 -1.98 -19.70
CA ASN A 86 9.05 -3.36 -19.79
C ASN A 86 9.76 -3.89 -18.53
N THR A 87 10.12 -3.02 -17.58
CA THR A 87 10.82 -3.38 -16.33
C THR A 87 9.91 -3.39 -15.09
N GLY A 88 8.67 -2.94 -15.22
CA GLY A 88 7.66 -2.98 -14.17
C GLY A 88 6.75 -1.75 -14.14
N SER A 89 6.02 -1.62 -13.03
CA SER A 89 5.14 -0.48 -12.74
C SER A 89 5.75 0.38 -11.64
N TYR A 90 5.57 1.69 -11.76
CA TYR A 90 6.22 2.68 -10.93
C TYR A 90 5.27 3.82 -10.59
N LEU A 91 5.50 4.41 -9.42
CA LEU A 91 4.87 5.65 -8.98
C LEU A 91 5.98 6.67 -8.69
N ALA A 92 6.03 7.73 -9.49
CA ALA A 92 6.85 8.90 -9.20
C ALA A 92 6.03 9.93 -8.41
N VAL A 93 6.66 10.50 -7.39
CA VAL A 93 6.04 11.43 -6.43
C VAL A 93 6.95 12.63 -6.30
N ALA A 94 6.43 13.82 -6.61
CA ALA A 94 7.07 15.09 -6.32
C ALA A 94 6.62 15.58 -4.94
N ASN A 95 7.59 15.78 -4.05
CA ASN A 95 7.37 16.29 -2.70
C ASN A 95 7.78 17.77 -2.71
N GLU A 96 6.79 18.67 -2.72
CA GLU A 96 7.01 20.10 -2.95
C GLU A 96 7.84 20.73 -1.82
N VAL A 97 7.47 20.44 -0.57
CA VAL A 97 8.05 21.10 0.61
C VAL A 97 9.46 20.58 0.91
N SER A 98 9.72 19.29 0.68
CA SER A 98 11.07 18.73 0.84
C SER A 98 11.95 18.91 -0.39
N GLU A 99 11.41 19.41 -1.51
CA GLU A 99 12.11 19.55 -2.80
C GLU A 99 12.71 18.23 -3.32
N THR A 100 12.06 17.09 -3.01
CA THR A 100 12.50 15.75 -3.42
C THR A 100 11.58 15.14 -4.46
N THR A 101 12.10 14.17 -5.20
CA THR A 101 11.27 13.28 -6.03
C THR A 101 11.58 11.84 -5.67
N THR A 102 10.54 11.11 -5.27
CA THR A 102 10.65 9.71 -4.85
C THR A 102 10.02 8.80 -5.89
N LEU A 103 10.71 7.70 -6.21
CA LEU A 103 10.25 6.70 -7.15
C LEU A 103 9.98 5.39 -6.42
N TYR A 104 8.71 5.00 -6.34
CA TYR A 104 8.29 3.71 -5.83
C TYR A 104 8.19 2.70 -6.96
N LYS A 105 8.71 1.49 -6.74
CA LYS A 105 8.46 0.34 -7.62
C LYS A 105 7.28 -0.45 -7.06
N ILE A 106 6.25 -0.64 -7.86
CA ILE A 106 5.04 -1.37 -7.47
C ILE A 106 5.23 -2.85 -7.78
N GLN A 107 5.01 -3.70 -6.78
CA GLN A 107 5.12 -5.15 -6.89
C GLN A 107 3.96 -5.81 -6.15
N GLY A 108 3.36 -6.82 -6.78
CA GLY A 108 2.35 -7.64 -6.14
C GLY A 108 3.03 -8.58 -5.15
N VAL A 109 2.49 -8.67 -3.93
CA VAL A 109 2.92 -9.68 -2.97
C VAL A 109 2.26 -11.00 -3.39
N PRO A 110 3.02 -12.07 -3.68
CA PRO A 110 2.43 -13.36 -3.97
C PRO A 110 1.68 -13.86 -2.75
N GLU A 111 0.40 -14.19 -2.89
CA GLU A 111 -0.35 -14.86 -1.83
C GLU A 111 0.37 -16.16 -1.46
N PRO A 112 0.73 -16.38 -0.18
CA PRO A 112 1.34 -17.63 0.22
C PRO A 112 0.36 -18.76 -0.09
N SER A 113 0.69 -19.60 -1.07
CA SER A 113 -0.19 -20.73 -1.38
C SER A 113 -0.30 -21.62 -0.15
N VAL A 114 -1.52 -22.02 0.20
CA VAL A 114 -1.86 -22.93 1.32
C VAL A 114 -0.98 -24.20 1.30
N LEU A 115 -0.58 -24.66 0.11
CA LEU A 115 0.37 -25.76 -0.09
C LEU A 115 1.73 -25.57 0.62
N TRP A 116 2.25 -24.35 0.74
CA TRP A 116 3.49 -24.08 1.47
C TRP A 116 3.28 -24.06 2.98
N LEU A 117 2.12 -23.58 3.46
CA LEU A 117 1.78 -23.54 4.88
C LEU A 117 1.50 -24.93 5.47
N PHE A 118 0.93 -25.84 4.67
CA PHE A 118 0.55 -27.18 5.13
C PHE A 118 1.43 -28.32 4.57
N GLY A 119 2.16 -28.10 3.48
CA GLY A 119 3.01 -29.12 2.86
C GLY A 119 4.17 -29.59 3.73
N GLY A 120 4.69 -28.72 4.62
CA GLY A 120 5.73 -29.10 5.59
C GLY A 120 5.22 -30.10 6.64
N ALA A 121 3.97 -29.96 7.08
CA ALA A 121 3.38 -30.79 8.12
C ALA A 121 3.02 -32.20 7.60
N THR A 122 2.51 -32.30 6.36
CA THR A 122 2.18 -33.59 5.73
C THR A 122 3.45 -34.38 5.38
N LEU A 123 4.50 -33.72 4.88
CA LEU A 123 5.78 -34.36 4.59
C LEU A 123 6.47 -34.87 5.88
N ALA A 124 6.46 -34.07 6.95
CA ALA A 124 7.00 -34.48 8.25
C ALA A 124 6.24 -35.68 8.86
N ALA A 125 4.91 -35.70 8.73
CA ALA A 125 4.09 -36.82 9.20
C ALA A 125 4.35 -38.11 8.39
N ALA A 126 4.55 -38.00 7.07
CA ALA A 126 4.89 -39.13 6.21
C ALA A 126 6.26 -39.72 6.54
N ILE A 127 7.28 -38.86 6.73
CA ILE A 127 8.64 -39.26 7.12
C ILE A 127 8.66 -39.90 8.52
N ARG A 128 7.81 -39.44 9.44
CA ARG A 128 7.72 -39.99 10.79
C ARG A 128 7.03 -41.36 10.83
N ARG A 129 6.14 -41.64 9.87
CA ARG A 129 5.47 -42.94 9.72
C ARG A 129 6.39 -44.03 9.15
N SER A 130 7.25 -43.69 8.19
CA SER A 130 8.17 -44.67 7.60
C SER A 130 9.24 -45.17 8.57
N ARG A 131 9.67 -44.32 9.53
CA ARG A 131 10.67 -44.69 10.55
C ARG A 131 10.15 -45.53 11.73
N ARG A 132 8.84 -45.82 11.78
CA ARG A 132 8.23 -46.68 12.81
C ARG A 132 7.91 -48.09 12.29
N ALA A 133 8.19 -48.35 11.01
CA ALA A 133 7.91 -49.63 10.37
C ALA A 133 9.13 -50.55 10.28
N ASP A 134 10.28 -50.13 10.84
CA ASP A 134 11.50 -50.91 11.03
C ASP A 134 11.72 -51.18 12.53
#